data_AF-A0A653BMF6-F1
#
_entry.id   AF-A0A653BMF6-F1
#
_cell.length_a   1.000
_cell.length_b   1.000
_cell.length_c   1.000
_cell.angle_alpha   90.00
_cell.angle_beta   90.00
_cell.angle_gamma   90.00
#
_symmetry.space_group_name_H-M   'P 1'
#
loop_
_entity.id
_entity.type
_entity.pdbx_description
1 polymer ?
#
loop_
_entity_poly.entity_id
_entity_poly.type
_entity_poly.pdbx_seq_one_letter_code
_entity_poly.pdbx_strand_id
1 'polypeptide(L)'
;GGTNSLQAPRHSPVYTTTLNQSSTNTNPTTTNSECSNYIRKQIMQAEIFHGTPLNNEYELIPFNHFTYSRVYPIDLGLGKRVVEKPIGYKRKDLLEALMKGLEILNKNITEKLNKYTLDDFLEGLYRIEPTTGTQYELYFRTKVSSFTKVIVMRPFAPLQTVKSVGLLGPKEKELIHIILPLSGRTATFQSFMDKFVKIGLKNDRR
;
A
#
# COMPACT_ATOMS: atom_id res chain seq x y z
N GLY A 1 -23.85 62.90 0.88
CA GLY A 1 -22.68 62.09 0.51
C GLY A 1 -21.90 61.78 1.77
N GLY A 2 -21.26 60.64 1.94
CA GLY A 2 -21.13 59.41 1.15
C GLY A 2 -20.43 58.42 2.08
N THR A 3 -20.92 57.18 2.15
CA THR A 3 -20.36 56.10 2.97
C THR A 3 -19.25 55.39 2.19
N ASN A 4 -18.00 55.49 2.64
CA ASN A 4 -16.87 54.76 2.06
C ASN A 4 -16.63 53.45 2.82
N SER A 5 -17.12 52.35 2.25
CA SER A 5 -16.64 51.00 2.54
C SER A 5 -15.62 50.60 1.46
N LEU A 6 -14.37 50.38 1.87
CA LEU A 6 -13.29 49.87 1.03
C LEU A 6 -13.56 48.40 0.68
N GLN A 7 -13.91 48.15 -0.58
CA GLN A 7 -14.10 46.81 -1.15
C GLN A 7 -12.80 46.36 -1.84
N ALA A 8 -12.18 45.29 -1.36
CA ALA A 8 -11.04 44.65 -2.04
C ALA A 8 -11.53 43.83 -3.27
N PRO A 9 -10.85 43.92 -4.44
CA PRO A 9 -11.23 43.14 -5.61
C PRO A 9 -10.79 41.68 -5.49
N ARG A 10 -11.74 40.75 -5.64
CA ARG A 10 -11.46 39.32 -5.87
C ARG A 10 -11.14 39.10 -7.35
N HIS A 11 -9.87 38.92 -7.68
CA HIS A 11 -9.46 38.29 -8.94
C HIS A 11 -8.95 36.88 -8.66
N SER A 12 -9.69 35.89 -9.14
CA SER A 12 -9.20 34.51 -9.34
C SER A 12 -8.85 34.37 -10.83
N PRO A 13 -7.66 33.88 -11.20
CA PRO A 13 -7.33 33.67 -12.61
C PRO A 13 -8.10 32.46 -13.14
N VAL A 14 -8.83 32.66 -14.23
CA VAL A 14 -9.41 31.58 -15.04
C VAL A 14 -8.29 31.06 -15.95
N TYR A 15 -7.80 29.85 -15.69
CA TYR A 15 -6.92 29.16 -16.62
C TYR A 15 -7.76 28.54 -17.74
N THR A 16 -7.94 29.28 -18.84
CA THR A 16 -8.49 28.73 -20.08
C THR A 16 -7.44 27.81 -20.71
N THR A 17 -7.65 26.50 -20.65
CA THR A 17 -6.82 25.52 -21.37
C THR A 17 -7.37 25.39 -22.79
N THR A 18 -6.73 26.03 -23.76
CA THR A 18 -6.99 25.83 -25.19
C THR A 18 -6.35 24.49 -25.61
N LEU A 19 -7.17 23.44 -25.71
CA LEU A 19 -6.81 22.20 -26.38
C LEU A 19 -6.81 22.44 -27.90
N ASN A 20 -5.62 22.55 -28.48
CA ASN A 20 -5.42 22.47 -29.93
C ASN A 20 -5.84 21.06 -30.39
N GLN A 21 -6.96 20.98 -31.11
CA GLN A 21 -7.38 19.78 -31.82
C GLN A 21 -6.56 19.66 -33.12
N SER A 22 -5.43 18.96 -33.05
CA SER A 22 -4.83 18.36 -34.24
C SER A 22 -5.57 17.05 -34.50
N SER A 23 -6.47 17.08 -35.48
CA SER A 23 -7.21 15.93 -35.99
C SER A 23 -6.27 14.90 -36.61
N THR A 24 -5.87 13.90 -35.83
CA THR A 24 -5.32 12.65 -36.36
C THR A 24 -6.35 11.55 -36.13
N ASN A 25 -6.98 11.11 -37.22
CA ASN A 25 -7.79 9.88 -37.26
C ASN A 25 -7.00 8.73 -36.61
N THR A 26 -7.38 8.34 -35.40
CA THR A 26 -6.89 7.12 -34.77
C THR A 26 -8.11 6.27 -34.43
N ASN A 27 -8.13 5.07 -35.01
CA ASN A 27 -9.16 4.07 -34.75
C ASN A 27 -9.26 3.80 -33.23
N PRO A 28 -10.46 3.72 -32.65
CA PRO A 28 -10.67 3.56 -31.19
C PRO A 28 -10.17 2.22 -30.61
N THR A 29 -9.53 1.39 -31.42
CA THR A 29 -9.00 0.07 -31.02
C THR A 29 -7.54 0.14 -30.58
N THR A 30 -6.76 1.15 -31.02
CA THR A 30 -5.33 1.28 -30.73
C THR A 30 -5.04 1.84 -29.33
N THR A 31 -5.96 2.63 -28.76
CA THR A 31 -5.80 3.30 -27.46
C THR A 31 -5.86 2.34 -26.27
N ASN A 32 -6.63 1.25 -26.38
CA ASN A 32 -6.78 0.27 -25.29
C ASN A 32 -5.54 -0.63 -25.14
N SER A 33 -4.89 -1.00 -26.25
CA SER A 33 -3.66 -1.80 -26.21
C SER A 33 -2.49 -0.98 -25.66
N GLU A 34 -2.36 0.29 -26.07
CA GLU A 34 -1.36 1.23 -25.55
C GLU A 34 -1.52 1.47 -24.05
N CYS A 35 -2.74 1.73 -23.58
CA CYS A 35 -3.04 1.89 -22.16
C CYS A 35 -2.70 0.63 -21.34
N SER A 36 -3.10 -0.55 -21.84
CA SER A 36 -2.79 -1.83 -21.20
C SER A 36 -1.28 -2.10 -21.15
N ASN A 37 -0.56 -1.74 -22.21
CA ASN A 37 0.89 -1.87 -22.28
C ASN A 37 1.59 -0.91 -21.31
N TYR A 38 1.10 0.32 -21.17
CA TYR A 38 1.62 1.28 -20.18
C TYR A 38 1.44 0.76 -18.76
N ILE A 39 0.25 0.27 -18.41
CA ILE A 39 -0.03 -0.33 -17.10
C ILE A 39 0.93 -1.49 -16.83
N ARG A 40 1.12 -2.37 -17.81
CA ARG A 40 2.06 -3.50 -17.68
C ARG A 40 3.49 -3.02 -17.46
N LYS A 41 3.93 -1.99 -18.18
CA LYS A 41 5.25 -1.38 -18.01
C LYS A 41 5.44 -0.81 -16.61
N GLN A 42 4.45 -0.09 -16.07
CA GLN A 42 4.50 0.47 -14.72
C GLN A 42 4.63 -0.63 -13.66
N ILE A 43 3.91 -1.73 -13.81
CA ILE A 43 4.00 -2.89 -12.93
C ILE A 43 5.39 -3.53 -13.01
N MET A 44 5.93 -3.69 -14.22
CA MET A 44 7.25 -4.28 -14.42
C MET A 44 8.40 -3.42 -13.90
N GLN A 45 8.20 -2.10 -13.81
CA GLN A 45 9.14 -1.13 -13.25
C GLN A 45 8.99 -0.95 -11.73
N ALA A 46 7.96 -1.56 -11.13
CA ALA A 46 7.70 -1.44 -9.71
C ALA A 46 8.73 -2.22 -8.89
N GLU A 47 9.11 -1.64 -7.75
CA GLU A 47 10.11 -2.23 -6.86
C GLU A 47 9.70 -3.63 -6.34
N ILE A 48 8.40 -3.98 -6.41
CA ILE A 48 7.88 -5.31 -6.07
C ILE A 48 8.63 -6.45 -6.80
N PHE A 49 9.06 -6.23 -8.05
CA PHE A 49 9.75 -7.25 -8.84
C PHE A 49 11.26 -7.15 -8.79
N HIS A 50 11.79 -5.94 -8.64
CA HIS A 50 13.23 -5.69 -8.61
C HIS A 50 13.53 -4.66 -7.52
N GLY A 51 14.50 -4.94 -6.66
CA GLY A 51 14.97 -3.92 -5.72
C GLY A 51 15.45 -2.68 -6.49
N THR A 52 15.09 -1.50 -6.01
CA THR A 52 15.53 -0.23 -6.60
C THR A 52 16.75 0.27 -5.83
N PRO A 53 17.87 0.60 -6.50
CA PRO A 53 18.99 1.23 -5.83
C PRO A 53 18.57 2.61 -5.33
N LEU A 54 18.77 2.85 -4.03
CA LEU A 54 18.52 4.14 -3.39
C LEU A 54 19.85 4.87 -3.21
N ASN A 55 19.85 6.20 -3.30
CA ASN A 55 21.06 6.99 -3.11
C ASN A 55 21.50 7.01 -1.64
N ASN A 56 20.55 6.91 -0.71
CA ASN A 56 20.77 6.86 0.73
C ASN A 56 19.54 6.27 1.45
N GLU A 57 19.67 6.06 2.75
CA GLU A 57 18.64 5.47 3.61
C GLU A 57 17.37 6.33 3.77
N TYR A 58 17.44 7.63 3.48
CA TYR A 58 16.30 8.54 3.59
C TYR A 58 15.36 8.49 2.37
N GLU A 59 15.78 7.84 1.29
CA GLU A 59 14.93 7.62 0.11
C GLU A 59 14.04 6.37 0.23
N LEU A 60 14.18 5.61 1.32
CA LEU A 60 13.35 4.44 1.57
C LEU A 60 11.88 4.85 1.67
N ILE A 61 11.01 4.14 0.94
CA ILE A 61 9.57 4.31 1.03
C ILE A 61 9.01 3.21 1.94
N PRO A 62 8.67 3.53 3.19
CA PRO A 62 8.27 2.56 4.17
C PRO A 62 6.81 2.09 4.01
N PHE A 63 6.52 0.89 4.53
CA PHE A 63 5.18 0.31 4.51
C PHE A 63 4.36 0.78 5.70
N ASN A 64 3.12 1.19 5.42
CA ASN A 64 2.07 1.35 6.41
C ASN A 64 1.36 0.03 6.63
N HIS A 65 0.95 -0.25 7.86
CA HIS A 65 0.21 -1.46 8.20
C HIS A 65 -1.27 -1.17 8.38
N PHE A 66 -2.12 -2.14 8.05
CA PHE A 66 -3.55 -2.05 8.29
C PHE A 66 -4.18 -3.41 8.57
N THR A 67 -5.27 -3.37 9.31
CA THR A 67 -6.25 -4.46 9.39
C THR A 67 -7.56 -3.97 8.78
N TYR A 68 -8.58 -4.82 8.72
CA TYR A 68 -9.89 -4.44 8.17
C TYR A 68 -10.49 -3.15 8.80
N SER A 69 -10.17 -2.87 10.06
CA SER A 69 -10.79 -1.77 10.83
C SER A 69 -9.82 -0.68 11.28
N ARG A 70 -8.51 -0.86 11.11
CA ARG A 70 -7.47 0.00 11.68
C ARG A 70 -6.32 0.19 10.70
N VAL A 71 -5.75 1.38 10.70
CA VAL A 71 -4.51 1.72 9.99
C VAL A 71 -3.48 2.14 11.02
N TYR A 72 -2.26 1.66 10.85
CA TYR A 72 -1.09 1.93 11.68
C TYR A 72 -0.07 2.67 10.82
N PRO A 73 -0.24 4.00 10.71
CA PRO A 73 0.64 4.82 9.92
C PRO A 73 1.98 5.03 10.63
N ILE A 74 3.03 5.08 9.84
CA ILE A 74 4.42 5.19 10.31
C ILE A 74 4.89 6.64 10.43
N ASP A 75 4.31 7.57 9.67
CA ASP A 75 4.74 8.98 9.61
C ASP A 75 4.40 9.79 10.87
N LEU A 76 3.45 9.32 11.68
CA LEU A 76 2.93 10.08 12.81
C LEU A 76 3.82 10.00 14.06
N GLY A 77 4.82 9.12 14.08
CA GLY A 77 5.75 8.92 15.18
C GLY A 77 5.08 8.41 16.47
N LEU A 78 5.91 8.15 17.51
CA LEU A 78 5.46 7.63 18.82
C LEU A 78 4.62 8.62 19.65
N GLY A 79 4.56 9.91 19.25
CA GLY A 79 3.92 10.98 20.02
C GLY A 79 2.47 11.31 19.64
N LYS A 80 1.90 10.66 18.62
CA LYS A 80 0.52 10.89 18.14
C LYS A 80 -0.31 9.58 18.21
N ARG A 81 -1.57 9.61 17.76
CA ARG A 81 -2.41 8.40 17.63
C ARG A 81 -1.70 7.39 16.74
N VAL A 82 -1.23 6.30 17.33
CA VAL A 82 -0.56 5.17 16.65
C VAL A 82 -1.52 4.28 15.85
N VAL A 83 -2.83 4.50 16.02
CA VAL A 83 -3.89 3.78 15.33
C VAL A 83 -4.96 4.76 14.86
N GLU A 84 -5.36 4.62 13.61
CA GLU A 84 -6.44 5.39 12.99
C GLU A 84 -7.53 4.47 12.43
N LYS A 85 -8.77 4.95 12.43
CA LYS A 85 -9.86 4.29 11.71
C LYS A 85 -9.81 4.74 10.24
N PRO A 86 -9.78 3.84 9.25
CA PRO A 86 -9.83 4.25 7.86
C PRO A 86 -11.19 4.89 7.57
N ILE A 87 -11.16 6.10 6.99
CA ILE A 87 -12.36 6.88 6.63
C ILE A 87 -12.28 7.37 5.18
N GLY A 88 -13.43 7.72 4.61
CA GLY A 88 -13.55 8.30 3.27
C GLY A 88 -12.83 7.48 2.19
N TYR A 89 -12.01 8.15 1.39
CA TYR A 89 -11.27 7.54 0.29
C TYR A 89 -10.35 6.41 0.75
N LYS A 90 -9.62 6.59 1.85
CA LYS A 90 -8.69 5.56 2.36
C LYS A 90 -9.42 4.25 2.71
N ARG A 91 -10.61 4.34 3.30
CA ARG A 91 -11.44 3.14 3.57
C ARG A 91 -11.86 2.44 2.29
N LYS A 92 -12.33 3.22 1.31
CA LYS A 92 -12.77 2.68 0.01
C LYS A 92 -11.62 1.98 -0.71
N ASP A 93 -10.44 2.62 -0.72
CA ASP A 93 -9.26 2.14 -1.43
C ASP A 93 -8.72 0.84 -0.81
N LEU A 94 -8.54 0.78 0.51
CA LEU A 94 -8.13 -0.43 1.21
C LEU A 94 -9.13 -1.59 1.05
N LEU A 95 -10.43 -1.28 1.05
CA LEU A 95 -11.47 -2.28 0.84
C LEU A 95 -11.46 -2.81 -0.61
N GLU A 96 -11.25 -1.95 -1.60
CA GLU A 96 -11.11 -2.36 -3.00
C GLU A 96 -9.89 -3.26 -3.20
N ALA A 97 -8.76 -2.90 -2.58
CA ALA A 97 -7.56 -3.74 -2.55
C ALA A 97 -7.85 -5.13 -1.96
N LEU A 98 -8.51 -5.17 -0.80
CA LEU A 98 -8.90 -6.40 -0.12
C LEU A 98 -9.85 -7.27 -0.96
N MET A 99 -10.88 -6.66 -1.55
CA MET A 99 -11.83 -7.37 -2.42
C MET A 99 -11.13 -7.96 -3.64
N LYS A 100 -10.20 -7.23 -4.25
CA LYS A 100 -9.41 -7.76 -5.36
C LYS A 100 -8.54 -8.94 -4.92
N GLY A 101 -7.95 -8.85 -3.72
CA GLY A 101 -7.22 -9.97 -3.10
C GLY A 101 -8.08 -11.23 -2.99
N LEU A 102 -9.30 -11.11 -2.46
CA LEU A 102 -10.24 -12.22 -2.36
C LEU A 102 -10.68 -12.76 -3.73
N GLU A 103 -10.93 -11.88 -4.71
CA GLU A 103 -11.26 -12.27 -6.08
C GLU A 103 -10.15 -13.15 -6.68
N ILE A 104 -8.88 -12.77 -6.48
CA ILE A 104 -7.71 -13.52 -6.97
C ILE A 104 -7.65 -14.91 -6.32
N LEU A 105 -7.79 -14.99 -4.99
CA LEU A 105 -7.71 -16.25 -4.26
C LEU A 105 -8.85 -17.20 -4.63
N ASN A 106 -10.04 -16.66 -4.87
CA ASN A 106 -11.23 -17.45 -5.15
C ASN A 106 -11.44 -17.75 -6.65
N LYS A 107 -10.60 -17.23 -7.55
CA LYS A 107 -10.79 -17.33 -9.01
C LYS A 107 -10.99 -18.77 -9.50
N ASN A 108 -10.24 -19.72 -8.94
CA ASN A 108 -10.27 -21.13 -9.34
C ASN A 108 -10.91 -22.04 -8.29
N ILE A 109 -11.59 -21.47 -7.27
CA ILE A 109 -12.20 -22.23 -6.18
C ILE A 109 -13.71 -22.35 -6.43
N THR A 110 -14.14 -23.54 -6.81
CA THR A 110 -15.55 -23.87 -7.07
C THR A 110 -16.31 -24.25 -5.79
N GLU A 111 -15.65 -24.96 -4.87
CA GLU A 111 -16.25 -25.40 -3.61
C GLU A 111 -16.40 -24.26 -2.60
N LYS A 112 -17.64 -24.00 -2.16
CA LYS A 112 -17.93 -22.94 -1.18
C LYS A 112 -17.16 -23.10 0.13
N LEU A 113 -16.95 -24.33 0.58
CA LEU A 113 -16.23 -24.62 1.82
C LEU A 113 -14.80 -24.10 1.77
N ASN A 114 -14.16 -24.11 0.60
CA ASN A 114 -12.75 -23.74 0.42
C ASN A 114 -12.55 -22.29 -0.02
N LYS A 115 -13.62 -21.50 -0.13
CA LYS A 115 -13.52 -20.08 -0.50
C LYS A 115 -12.98 -19.24 0.66
N TYR A 116 -12.05 -18.37 0.33
CA TYR A 116 -11.56 -17.32 1.21
C TYR A 116 -12.65 -16.25 1.40
N THR A 117 -12.78 -15.78 2.62
CA THR A 117 -13.70 -14.73 3.05
C THR A 117 -12.95 -13.59 3.70
N LEU A 118 -13.68 -12.53 4.08
CA LEU A 118 -13.12 -11.43 4.85
C LEU A 118 -12.56 -11.87 6.21
N ASP A 119 -13.10 -12.93 6.80
CA ASP A 119 -12.65 -13.44 8.10
C ASP A 119 -11.28 -14.13 8.01
N ASP A 120 -10.89 -14.56 6.80
CA ASP A 120 -9.57 -15.12 6.55
C ASP A 120 -8.49 -14.03 6.39
N PHE A 121 -8.88 -12.76 6.23
CA PHE A 121 -7.93 -11.66 6.15
C PHE A 121 -7.31 -11.37 7.53
N LEU A 122 -5.97 -11.39 7.59
CA LEU A 122 -5.22 -11.13 8.81
C LEU A 122 -4.84 -9.67 8.90
N GLU A 123 -4.07 -9.22 7.91
CA GLU A 123 -3.49 -7.89 7.85
C GLU A 123 -3.02 -7.58 6.45
N GLY A 124 -2.76 -6.29 6.21
CA GLY A 124 -2.14 -5.83 4.99
C GLY A 124 -1.09 -4.77 5.25
N LEU A 125 -0.18 -4.68 4.29
CA LEU A 125 0.81 -3.62 4.19
C LEU A 125 0.51 -2.81 2.93
N TYR A 126 0.73 -1.51 2.99
CA TYR A 126 0.68 -0.66 1.80
C TYR A 126 1.76 0.40 1.81
N ARG A 127 2.23 0.76 0.62
CA ARG A 127 3.11 1.92 0.42
C ARG A 127 2.74 2.64 -0.86
N ILE A 128 3.04 3.92 -0.92
CA ILE A 128 2.75 4.77 -2.07
C ILE A 128 4.08 5.13 -2.71
N GLU A 129 4.38 4.54 -3.85
CA GLU A 129 5.54 4.91 -4.66
C GLU A 129 5.16 6.07 -5.60
N PRO A 130 5.86 7.22 -5.53
CA PRO A 130 5.55 8.38 -6.36
C PRO A 130 5.60 8.13 -7.87
N THR A 131 6.37 7.13 -8.31
CA THR A 131 6.62 6.85 -9.73
C THR A 131 5.73 5.74 -10.29
N THR A 132 5.32 4.79 -9.46
CA THR A 132 4.62 3.58 -9.92
C THR A 132 3.20 3.44 -9.38
N GLY A 133 2.88 4.07 -8.25
CA GLY A 133 1.56 4.07 -7.62
C GLY A 133 1.54 3.37 -6.25
N THR A 134 0.37 2.90 -5.83
CA THR A 134 0.19 2.28 -4.52
C THR A 134 0.35 0.76 -4.61
N GLN A 135 1.10 0.20 -3.70
CA GLN A 135 1.33 -1.23 -3.58
C GLN A 135 0.66 -1.77 -2.33
N TYR A 136 0.07 -2.95 -2.44
CA TYR A 136 -0.62 -3.64 -1.36
C TYR A 136 -0.10 -5.07 -1.23
N GLU A 137 0.25 -5.44 -0.01
CA GLU A 137 0.49 -6.82 0.37
C GLU A 137 -0.60 -7.26 1.34
N LEU A 138 -1.31 -8.32 1.01
CA LEU A 138 -2.45 -8.81 1.77
C LEU A 138 -2.15 -10.21 2.27
N TYR A 139 -2.30 -10.42 3.57
CA TYR A 139 -2.01 -11.70 4.21
C TYR A 139 -3.32 -12.35 4.65
N PHE A 140 -3.53 -13.58 4.17
CA PHE A 140 -4.71 -14.38 4.45
C PHE A 140 -4.32 -15.65 5.19
N ARG A 141 -5.16 -16.06 6.13
CA ARG A 141 -5.08 -17.36 6.79
C ARG A 141 -5.47 -18.45 5.82
N THR A 142 -4.66 -19.48 5.71
CA THR A 142 -5.05 -20.73 5.06
C THR A 142 -5.50 -21.72 6.13
N LYS A 143 -6.40 -22.64 5.77
CA LYS A 143 -6.93 -23.67 6.69
C LYS A 143 -5.88 -24.58 7.32
N VAL A 144 -4.71 -24.74 6.69
CA VAL A 144 -3.65 -25.69 7.09
C VAL A 144 -2.54 -25.04 7.94
N SER A 145 -2.87 -24.04 8.75
CA SER A 145 -1.91 -23.27 9.56
C SER A 145 -0.80 -22.58 8.75
N SER A 146 -1.06 -22.34 7.46
CA SER A 146 -0.21 -21.57 6.55
C SER A 146 -0.84 -20.21 6.25
N PHE A 147 -0.11 -19.38 5.52
CA PHE A 147 -0.60 -18.06 5.12
C PHE A 147 -0.48 -17.90 3.60
N THR A 148 -1.37 -17.13 3.01
CA THR A 148 -1.27 -16.76 1.59
C THR A 148 -1.06 -15.27 1.48
N LYS A 149 0.03 -14.87 0.82
CA LYS A 149 0.33 -13.47 0.50
C LYS A 149 -0.18 -13.16 -0.90
N VAL A 150 -1.02 -12.13 -1.02
CA VAL A 150 -1.47 -11.59 -2.31
C VAL A 150 -0.91 -10.20 -2.47
N ILE A 151 -0.22 -9.97 -3.58
CA ILE A 151 0.33 -8.68 -3.94
C ILE A 151 -0.55 -8.07 -5.03
N VAL A 152 -1.06 -6.89 -4.73
CA VAL A 152 -1.93 -6.11 -5.62
C VAL A 152 -1.35 -4.72 -5.75
N MET A 153 -1.44 -4.13 -6.93
CA MET A 153 -0.88 -2.80 -7.18
C MET A 153 -1.91 -1.94 -7.87
N ARG A 154 -2.09 -0.72 -7.37
CA ARG A 154 -2.83 0.35 -8.04
C ARG A 154 -1.80 1.28 -8.68
N PRO A 155 -1.46 1.08 -9.97
CA PRO A 155 -0.73 2.11 -10.69
C PRO A 155 -1.58 3.37 -10.84
N PHE A 156 -1.18 4.34 -11.66
CA PHE A 156 -2.05 5.47 -12.03
C PHE A 156 -3.21 5.05 -12.96
N ALA A 157 -3.85 3.92 -12.63
CA ALA A 157 -4.91 3.22 -13.33
C ALA A 157 -5.67 2.31 -12.33
N PRO A 158 -6.72 1.59 -12.77
CA PRO A 158 -7.42 0.63 -11.91
C PRO A 158 -6.50 -0.45 -11.35
N LEU A 159 -6.90 -0.99 -10.20
CA LEU A 159 -6.16 -1.98 -9.42
C LEU A 159 -5.83 -3.25 -10.23
N GLN A 160 -4.56 -3.65 -10.23
CA GLN A 160 -4.02 -4.77 -10.99
C GLN A 160 -3.49 -5.87 -10.07
N THR A 161 -3.70 -7.11 -10.48
CA THR A 161 -3.13 -8.29 -9.80
C THR A 161 -1.67 -8.44 -10.18
N VAL A 162 -0.79 -8.54 -9.19
CA VAL A 162 0.65 -8.69 -9.41
C VAL A 162 1.10 -10.13 -9.15
N LYS A 163 0.82 -10.65 -7.95
CA LYS A 163 1.29 -11.99 -7.53
C LYS A 163 0.39 -12.59 -6.45
N SER A 164 0.33 -13.91 -6.40
CA SER A 164 -0.20 -14.67 -5.25
C SER A 164 0.82 -15.75 -4.88
N VAL A 165 1.19 -15.82 -3.60
CA VAL A 165 2.22 -16.73 -3.08
C VAL A 165 1.71 -17.39 -1.81
N GLY A 166 1.68 -18.73 -1.79
CA GLY A 166 1.52 -19.49 -0.54
C GLY A 166 2.81 -19.41 0.26
N LEU A 167 2.72 -18.92 1.49
CA LEU A 167 3.82 -18.90 2.45
C LEU A 167 3.68 -20.11 3.37
N LEU A 168 4.80 -20.79 3.60
CA LEU A 168 4.88 -21.82 4.64
C LEU A 168 4.56 -21.15 5.99
N GLY A 169 3.87 -21.89 6.85
CA GLY A 169 3.42 -21.37 8.14
C GLY A 169 4.56 -20.89 9.05
N PRO A 170 4.27 -20.44 10.28
CA PRO A 170 5.21 -19.77 11.20
C PRO A 170 6.38 -20.63 11.71
N LYS A 171 6.61 -21.81 11.10
CA LYS A 171 7.64 -22.77 11.47
C LYS A 171 9.00 -22.49 10.82
N GLU A 172 9.06 -21.70 9.75
CA GLU A 172 10.34 -21.25 9.20
C GLU A 172 10.77 -19.95 9.87
N LYS A 173 12.01 -19.91 10.37
CA LYS A 173 12.60 -18.71 10.94
C LYS A 173 12.89 -17.73 9.81
N GLU A 174 12.01 -16.76 9.61
CA GLU A 174 12.25 -15.67 8.65
C GLU A 174 13.44 -14.83 9.11
N LEU A 175 14.40 -14.60 8.21
CA LEU A 175 15.56 -13.77 8.49
C LEU A 175 15.17 -12.30 8.36
N ILE A 176 15.27 -11.56 9.45
CA ILE A 176 14.98 -10.12 9.49
C ILE A 176 16.29 -9.34 9.47
N HIS A 177 16.48 -8.51 8.45
CA HIS A 177 17.59 -7.57 8.37
C HIS A 177 17.21 -6.25 9.04
N ILE A 178 18.01 -5.80 10.01
CA ILE A 178 17.78 -4.54 10.74
C ILE A 178 18.93 -3.59 10.42
N ILE A 179 18.60 -2.44 9.82
CA ILE A 179 19.56 -1.37 9.51
C ILE A 179 19.33 -0.23 10.51
N LEU A 180 20.38 0.15 11.24
CA LEU A 180 20.29 1.14 12.31
C LEU A 180 21.43 2.16 12.19
N PRO A 181 21.16 3.47 12.23
CA PRO A 181 22.21 4.48 12.41
C PRO A 181 22.67 4.46 13.87
N LEU A 182 23.63 3.58 14.18
CA LEU A 182 24.01 3.24 15.57
C LEU A 182 25.03 4.16 16.23
N SER A 183 25.51 5.21 15.56
CA SER A 183 26.54 6.09 16.17
C SER A 183 26.06 6.64 17.51
N GLY A 184 26.69 6.17 18.60
CA GLY A 184 26.39 6.53 19.99
C GLY A 184 25.15 5.89 20.62
N ARG A 185 24.44 4.95 19.98
CA ARG A 185 23.13 4.43 20.48
C ARG A 185 23.01 2.92 20.64
N THR A 186 24.10 2.17 20.49
CA THR A 186 24.07 0.69 20.59
C THR A 186 23.54 0.19 21.94
N ALA A 187 23.91 0.84 23.05
CA ALA A 187 23.43 0.46 24.39
C ALA A 187 21.91 0.67 24.56
N THR A 188 21.38 1.75 23.97
CA THR A 188 19.93 2.03 23.95
C THR A 188 19.18 1.00 23.12
N PHE A 189 19.74 0.62 21.96
CA PHE A 189 19.15 -0.42 21.12
C PHE A 189 19.15 -1.78 21.82
N GLN A 190 20.24 -2.17 22.48
CA GLN A 190 20.29 -3.39 23.28
C GLN A 190 19.20 -3.39 24.36
N SER A 191 19.09 -2.29 25.12
CA SER A 191 18.05 -2.13 26.14
C SER A 191 16.63 -2.21 25.57
N PHE A 192 16.42 -1.71 24.35
CA PHE A 192 15.15 -1.85 23.64
C PHE A 192 14.87 -3.31 23.27
N MET A 193 15.85 -4.02 22.69
CA MET A 193 15.70 -5.43 22.31
C MET A 193 15.41 -6.31 23.53
N ASP A 194 16.09 -6.08 24.66
CA ASP A 194 15.84 -6.80 25.90
C ASP A 194 14.41 -6.59 26.41
N LYS A 195 13.91 -5.34 26.34
CA LYS A 195 12.52 -5.01 26.68
C LYS A 195 11.54 -5.62 25.70
N PHE A 196 11.83 -5.58 24.40
CA PHE A 196 11.00 -6.16 23.35
C PHE A 196 10.85 -7.67 23.53
N VAL A 197 11.94 -8.39 23.81
CA VAL A 197 11.90 -9.83 24.10
C VAL A 197 11.13 -10.11 25.39
N LYS A 198 11.35 -9.32 26.45
CA LYS A 198 10.71 -9.53 27.75
C LYS A 198 9.21 -9.21 27.76
N ILE A 199 8.79 -8.17 27.05
CA ILE A 199 7.43 -7.62 27.10
C ILE A 199 6.66 -7.92 25.83
N GLY A 200 7.25 -7.67 24.66
CA GLY A 200 6.61 -7.87 23.36
C GLY A 200 6.37 -9.35 23.08
N LEU A 201 7.45 -10.14 23.00
CA LEU A 201 7.35 -11.55 22.61
C LEU A 201 6.64 -12.43 23.65
N LYS A 202 6.80 -12.15 24.96
CA LYS A 202 6.15 -12.98 26.00
C LYS A 202 4.65 -12.71 26.15
N ASN A 203 4.19 -11.51 25.83
CA ASN A 203 2.77 -11.15 25.90
C ASN A 203 2.05 -11.38 24.57
N ASP A 204 2.78 -11.54 23.46
CA ASP A 204 2.24 -11.93 22.17
C ASP A 204 1.91 -13.44 22.18
N ARG A 205 0.80 -13.78 22.85
CA ARG A 205 0.24 -15.15 22.90
C ARG A 205 -0.70 -15.41 21.73
N ARG A 206 -0.23 -15.16 20.51
CA ARG A 206 -0.97 -15.48 19.28
C ARG A 206 -0.24 -16.51 18.43
#